data_AF-A0A931J4X9-F1
#
_entry.id   AF-A0A931J4X9-F1
#
_cell.length_a   1.000
_cell.length_b   1.000
_cell.length_c   1.000
_cell.angle_alpha   90.00
_cell.angle_beta   90.00
_cell.angle_gamma   90.00
#
_symmetry.space_group_name_H-M   'P 1'
#
loop_
_entity.id
_entity.type
_entity.pdbx_description
1 polymer ?
#
loop_
_entity_poly.entity_id
_entity_poly.type
_entity_poly.pdbx_seq_one_letter_code
_entity_poly.pdbx_strand_id
1 'polypeptide(L)'
;MPSLSFTLPNESLGFVEAMHLRFPPAQLDAVLDLSVWASRALHPQAWEPLRCRVERSLEGWVARLSRPENFHQFRVELHHQGPVQPEALLQTLQPTPLELLKPQLQGKHIVFLGCARQCVAQVDPSIDRVAELGALFGRWQLLVFENDSTDGTPERVAQRAASLPIELLQQPGLAAALPQRTLRLALARNRLLDRARALQPDYICWLDMDGLAGPGQPSTESFLSNFQFEPCWDAVFPVNAGPYYDIWALRHPVLCDYDFMQQGAVMDAALGLPLARHFAASHLQVDWRQLQGWLPVDSAFGGMGLYKAAALDGARYNGWAEGRETCEHVPFHAALRAAGRRLYLNPQFVVASHG
;
A
#
# COMPACT_ATOMS: atom_id res chain seq x y z
N MET A 1 -21.41 21.85 -29.32
CA MET A 1 -20.06 22.32 -29.71
C MET A 1 -19.29 21.11 -30.20
N PRO A 2 -18.48 21.22 -31.26
CA PRO A 2 -17.65 20.09 -31.69
C PRO A 2 -16.67 19.70 -30.57
N SER A 3 -16.48 18.40 -30.41
CA SER A 3 -15.56 17.83 -29.42
C SER A 3 -14.61 16.87 -30.12
N LEU A 4 -13.31 17.08 -29.95
CA LEU A 4 -12.28 16.12 -30.36
C LEU A 4 -11.94 15.24 -29.15
N SER A 5 -12.03 13.92 -29.32
CA SER A 5 -11.68 12.95 -28.28
C SER A 5 -10.57 12.03 -28.78
N PHE A 6 -9.57 11.80 -27.95
CA PHE A 6 -8.49 10.86 -28.22
C PHE A 6 -7.95 10.25 -26.92
N THR A 7 -7.30 9.10 -27.05
CA THR A 7 -6.76 8.32 -25.93
C THR A 7 -5.24 8.35 -25.92
N LEU A 8 -4.66 8.47 -24.73
CA LEU A 8 -3.23 8.39 -24.45
C LEU A 8 -2.97 7.13 -23.61
N PRO A 9 -2.24 6.12 -24.14
CA PRO A 9 -1.88 4.94 -23.38
C PRO A 9 -0.76 5.25 -22.39
N ASN A 10 -0.83 4.67 -21.19
CA ASN A 10 0.24 4.66 -20.19
C ASN A 10 0.84 3.24 -20.13
N GLU A 11 1.62 2.89 -21.16
CA GLU A 11 2.15 1.53 -21.34
C GLU A 11 3.09 1.11 -20.21
N SER A 12 3.81 2.05 -19.61
CA SER A 12 4.72 1.78 -18.50
C SER A 12 4.03 1.67 -17.14
N LEU A 13 2.73 1.97 -17.06
CA LEU A 13 2.00 2.10 -15.79
C LEU A 13 2.71 3.04 -14.81
N GLY A 14 3.38 4.08 -15.33
CA GLY A 14 4.03 5.10 -14.53
C GLY A 14 3.03 6.04 -13.88
N PHE A 15 3.43 6.71 -12.80
CA PHE A 15 2.61 7.74 -12.17
C PHE A 15 2.58 9.00 -13.05
N VAL A 16 1.47 9.26 -13.74
CA VAL A 16 1.25 10.45 -14.57
C VAL A 16 0.93 11.63 -13.67
N GLU A 17 1.64 12.75 -13.87
CA GLU A 17 1.39 14.01 -13.15
C GLU A 17 0.64 15.04 -14.01
N ALA A 18 0.83 15.00 -15.33
CA ALA A 18 0.17 15.92 -16.25
C ALA A 18 0.02 15.33 -17.66
N MET A 19 -0.93 15.88 -18.41
CA MET A 19 -1.05 15.72 -19.85
C MET A 19 -0.76 17.06 -20.52
N HIS A 20 0.20 17.08 -21.44
CA HIS A 20 0.53 18.26 -22.24
C HIS A 20 -0.10 18.13 -23.61
N LEU A 21 -0.81 19.17 -24.03
CA LEU A 21 -1.41 19.26 -25.35
C LEU A 21 -0.83 20.48 -26.05
N ARG A 22 -0.04 20.26 -27.11
CA ARG A 22 0.54 21.31 -27.95
C ARG A 22 -0.29 21.49 -29.21
N PHE A 23 -0.43 22.74 -29.65
CA PHE A 23 -1.20 23.07 -30.83
C PHE A 23 -0.37 23.97 -31.76
N PRO A 24 -0.59 23.88 -33.09
CA PRO A 24 -0.13 24.92 -33.99
C PRO A 24 -0.64 26.30 -33.54
N PRO A 25 0.15 27.39 -33.62
CA PRO A 25 -0.23 28.70 -33.10
C PRO A 25 -1.60 29.19 -33.59
N ALA A 26 -1.95 28.91 -34.85
CA ALA A 26 -3.23 29.29 -35.46
C ALA A 26 -4.45 28.53 -34.89
N GLN A 27 -4.25 27.43 -34.17
CA GLN A 27 -5.31 26.58 -33.60
C GLN A 27 -5.46 26.76 -32.09
N LEU A 28 -4.52 27.43 -31.41
CA LEU A 28 -4.50 27.51 -29.95
C LEU A 28 -5.73 28.25 -29.39
N ASP A 29 -6.14 29.34 -30.05
CA ASP A 29 -7.34 30.12 -29.66
C ASP A 29 -8.66 29.43 -29.98
N ALA A 30 -8.63 28.37 -30.81
CA ALA A 30 -9.82 27.57 -31.09
C ALA A 30 -10.19 26.65 -29.91
N VAL A 31 -9.26 26.35 -29.00
CA VAL A 31 -9.51 25.50 -27.82
C VAL A 31 -10.16 26.34 -26.73
N LEU A 32 -11.35 25.90 -26.28
CA LEU A 32 -12.12 26.56 -25.24
C LEU A 32 -11.86 25.96 -23.86
N ASP A 33 -11.81 24.64 -23.79
CA ASP A 33 -11.64 23.88 -22.54
C ASP A 33 -11.25 22.43 -22.84
N LEU A 34 -10.86 21.68 -21.82
CA LEU A 34 -10.64 20.24 -21.90
C LEU A 34 -11.13 19.50 -20.66
N SER A 35 -11.62 18.28 -20.88
CA SER A 35 -11.93 17.31 -19.83
C SER A 35 -11.03 16.10 -19.95
N VAL A 36 -10.65 15.51 -18.81
CA VAL A 36 -9.83 14.30 -18.77
C VAL A 36 -10.61 13.19 -18.09
N TRP A 37 -10.54 12.01 -18.68
CA TRP A 37 -11.01 10.76 -18.12
C TRP A 37 -9.84 9.78 -18.04
N ALA A 38 -9.95 8.78 -17.17
CA ALA A 38 -8.97 7.71 -17.11
C ALA A 38 -9.64 6.35 -16.90
N SER A 39 -8.89 5.29 -17.19
CA SER A 39 -9.32 3.92 -16.93
C SER A 39 -8.16 3.08 -16.42
N ARG A 40 -8.45 2.26 -15.41
CA ARG A 40 -7.54 1.19 -14.94
C ARG A 40 -7.74 -0.10 -15.73
N ALA A 41 -8.88 -0.25 -16.40
CA ALA A 41 -9.21 -1.44 -17.17
C ALA A 41 -9.07 -1.19 -18.67
N LEU A 42 -8.74 -2.25 -19.41
CA LEU A 42 -8.85 -2.27 -20.87
C LEU A 42 -10.31 -2.35 -21.35
N HIS A 43 -11.28 -2.40 -20.43
CA HIS A 43 -12.69 -2.39 -20.77
C HIS A 43 -13.09 -1.01 -21.33
N PRO A 44 -13.66 -0.93 -22.55
CA PRO A 44 -13.87 0.33 -23.26
C PRO A 44 -14.87 1.29 -22.61
N GLN A 45 -15.67 0.80 -21.65
CA GLN A 45 -16.68 1.59 -20.93
C GLN A 45 -16.26 2.01 -19.51
N ALA A 46 -15.12 1.54 -19.00
CA ALA A 46 -14.71 1.76 -17.61
C ALA A 46 -13.95 3.09 -17.42
N TRP A 47 -14.54 4.21 -17.87
CA TRP A 47 -13.92 5.53 -17.75
C TRP A 47 -14.43 6.28 -16.53
N GLU A 48 -13.51 6.83 -15.75
CA GLU A 48 -13.80 7.73 -14.65
C GLU A 48 -13.31 9.15 -14.94
N PRO A 49 -14.09 10.19 -14.60
CA PRO A 49 -13.69 11.57 -14.84
C PRO A 49 -12.59 11.97 -13.84
N LEU A 50 -11.52 12.58 -14.35
CA LEU A 50 -10.43 13.09 -13.52
C LEU A 50 -10.54 14.58 -13.30
N ARG A 51 -10.44 14.99 -12.03
CA ARG A 51 -10.29 16.40 -11.67
C ARG A 51 -8.85 16.83 -11.93
N CYS A 52 -8.70 17.61 -12.99
CA CYS A 52 -7.42 18.20 -13.38
C CYS A 52 -7.46 19.71 -13.15
N ARG A 53 -6.33 20.29 -12.73
CA ARG A 53 -6.11 21.72 -12.91
C ARG A 53 -5.70 21.94 -14.35
N VAL A 54 -6.51 22.68 -15.07
CA VAL A 54 -6.28 22.99 -16.48
C VAL A 54 -5.63 24.37 -16.59
N GLU A 55 -4.50 24.44 -17.27
CA GLU A 55 -3.71 25.65 -17.45
C GLU A 55 -3.41 25.87 -18.93
N ARG A 56 -3.61 27.09 -19.42
CA ARG A 56 -3.17 27.49 -20.76
C ARG A 56 -1.71 27.95 -20.71
N SER A 57 -0.89 27.46 -21.63
CA SER A 57 0.50 27.86 -21.83
C SER A 57 0.67 28.60 -23.17
N LEU A 58 1.89 29.06 -23.47
CA LEU A 58 2.21 29.74 -24.73
C LEU A 58 2.07 28.83 -25.95
N GLU A 59 2.30 27.53 -25.77
CA GLU A 59 2.33 26.54 -26.85
C GLU A 59 1.13 25.57 -26.81
N GLY A 60 0.25 25.70 -25.82
CA GLY A 60 -0.77 24.70 -25.60
C GLY A 60 -1.56 24.78 -24.31
N TRP A 61 -2.01 23.61 -23.87
CA TRP A 61 -2.78 23.40 -22.65
C TRP A 61 -2.14 22.28 -21.83
N VAL A 62 -2.21 22.40 -20.51
CA VAL A 62 -1.71 21.40 -19.56
C VAL A 62 -2.82 21.02 -18.61
N ALA A 63 -3.13 19.73 -18.56
CA ALA A 63 -4.05 19.15 -17.59
C ALA A 63 -3.21 18.49 -16.47
N ARG A 64 -3.14 19.10 -15.29
CA ARG A 64 -2.36 18.59 -14.16
C ARG A 64 -3.25 17.81 -13.19
N LEU A 65 -2.84 16.59 -12.83
CA LEU A 65 -3.52 15.84 -11.78
C LEU A 65 -3.24 16.47 -10.42
N SER A 66 -4.24 16.47 -9.54
CA SER A 66 -4.07 16.94 -8.16
C SER A 66 -3.06 16.12 -7.36
N ARG A 67 -2.94 14.83 -7.70
CA ARG A 67 -1.89 13.92 -7.25
C ARG A 67 -1.57 12.95 -8.39
N PRO A 68 -0.29 12.62 -8.65
CA PRO A 68 0.07 11.71 -9.73
C PRO A 68 -0.58 10.34 -9.59
N GLU A 69 -0.92 9.69 -10.70
CA GLU A 69 -1.66 8.43 -10.75
C GLU A 69 -1.24 7.54 -11.91
N ASN A 70 -1.35 6.23 -11.73
CA ASN A 70 -0.87 5.25 -12.71
C ASN A 70 -1.99 4.51 -13.47
N PHE A 71 -3.04 5.24 -13.86
CA PHE A 71 -4.06 4.69 -14.75
C PHE A 71 -3.45 4.14 -16.03
N HIS A 72 -4.07 3.11 -16.59
CA HIS A 72 -3.55 2.45 -17.77
C HIS A 72 -3.73 3.27 -19.05
N GLN A 73 -4.77 4.10 -19.09
CA GLN A 73 -5.05 4.97 -20.22
C GLN A 73 -5.81 6.22 -19.77
N PHE A 74 -5.60 7.31 -20.50
CA PHE A 74 -6.24 8.60 -20.30
C PHE A 74 -6.98 9.00 -21.57
N ARG A 75 -8.19 9.54 -21.46
CA ARG A 75 -8.94 10.10 -22.58
C ARG A 75 -9.05 11.60 -22.37
N VAL A 76 -8.68 12.37 -23.38
CA VAL A 76 -8.86 13.82 -23.37
C VAL A 76 -9.99 14.19 -24.32
N GLU A 77 -10.93 14.96 -23.81
CA GLU A 77 -12.04 15.53 -24.56
C GLU A 77 -11.82 17.03 -24.67
N LEU A 78 -11.51 17.50 -25.88
CA LEU A 78 -11.29 18.91 -26.19
C LEU A 78 -12.60 19.57 -26.63
N HIS A 79 -12.93 20.70 -26.03
CA HIS A 79 -14.01 21.57 -26.49
C HIS A 79 -13.41 22.69 -27.32
N HIS A 80 -13.87 22.87 -28.56
CA HIS A 80 -13.24 23.79 -29.49
C HIS A 80 -14.21 24.48 -30.46
N GLN A 81 -13.75 25.55 -31.10
CA GLN A 81 -14.42 26.28 -32.18
C GLN A 81 -13.49 26.38 -33.40
N GLY A 82 -13.68 25.49 -34.37
CA GLY A 82 -12.83 25.40 -35.57
C GLY A 82 -11.91 24.17 -35.56
N PRO A 83 -10.98 24.04 -36.51
CA PRO A 83 -10.10 22.88 -36.61
C PRO A 83 -9.05 22.89 -35.49
N VAL A 84 -8.90 21.75 -34.81
CA VAL A 84 -7.84 21.50 -33.82
C VAL A 84 -7.19 20.15 -34.06
N GLN A 85 -5.86 20.10 -33.96
CA GLN A 85 -5.07 18.88 -34.03
C GLN A 85 -3.93 18.96 -33.01
N PRO A 86 -4.14 18.44 -31.78
CA PRO A 86 -3.11 18.46 -30.75
C PRO A 86 -2.03 17.42 -31.01
N GLU A 87 -0.79 17.75 -30.61
CA GLU A 87 0.20 16.76 -30.19
C GLU A 87 0.08 16.60 -28.68
N ALA A 88 -0.10 15.37 -28.19
CA ALA A 88 -0.36 15.13 -26.78
C ALA A 88 0.61 14.13 -26.16
N LEU A 89 1.09 14.45 -24.95
CA LEU A 89 2.10 13.68 -24.22
C LEU A 89 1.70 13.52 -22.75
N LEU A 90 1.89 12.31 -22.21
CA LEU A 90 1.84 12.06 -20.77
C LEU A 90 3.17 12.46 -20.13
N GLN A 91 3.12 13.34 -19.12
CA GLN A 91 4.24 13.61 -18.23
C GLN A 91 4.14 12.68 -17.02
N THR A 92 5.15 11.84 -16.83
CA THR A 92 5.26 10.95 -15.67
C THR A 92 6.18 11.53 -14.59
N LEU A 93 5.77 11.36 -13.33
CA LEU A 93 6.59 11.65 -12.18
C LEU A 93 7.86 10.78 -12.23
N GLN A 94 9.00 11.44 -12.18
CA GLN A 94 10.28 10.75 -12.10
C GLN A 94 10.54 10.27 -10.67
N PRO A 95 11.08 9.05 -10.49
CA PRO A 95 11.43 8.56 -9.16
C PRO A 95 12.47 9.46 -8.52
N THR A 96 12.30 9.77 -7.23
CA THR A 96 13.38 10.42 -6.48
C THR A 96 14.58 9.48 -6.42
N PRO A 97 15.78 9.92 -6.83
CA PRO A 97 16.99 9.09 -6.75
C PRO A 97 17.29 8.66 -5.30
N LEU A 98 17.78 7.42 -5.12
CA LEU A 98 17.95 6.82 -3.78
C LEU A 98 18.92 7.63 -2.90
N GLU A 99 19.95 8.22 -3.50
CA GLU A 99 20.94 9.07 -2.83
C GLU A 99 20.34 10.36 -2.26
N LEU A 100 19.23 10.83 -2.83
CA LEU A 100 18.51 12.02 -2.36
C LEU A 100 17.48 11.70 -1.26
N LEU A 101 17.06 10.44 -1.14
CA LEU A 101 16.05 10.04 -0.15
C LEU A 101 16.58 10.12 1.27
N LYS A 102 17.81 9.66 1.53
CA LYS A 102 18.34 9.58 2.90
C LYS A 102 18.34 10.95 3.61
N PRO A 103 18.86 12.05 3.01
CA PRO A 103 18.76 13.38 3.62
C PRO A 103 17.31 13.82 3.89
N GLN A 104 16.36 13.46 3.02
CA GLN A 104 14.94 13.79 3.21
C GLN A 104 14.34 13.05 4.41
N LEU A 105 14.65 11.75 4.54
CA LEU A 105 14.16 10.92 5.65
C LEU A 105 14.79 11.29 7.00
N GLN A 106 15.99 11.87 7.01
CA GLN A 106 16.59 12.40 8.23
C GLN A 106 15.79 13.55 8.86
N GLY A 107 14.93 14.22 8.09
CA GLY A 107 13.96 15.20 8.61
C GLY A 107 12.65 14.59 9.10
N LYS A 108 12.53 13.26 9.16
CA LYS A 108 11.27 12.53 9.38
C LYS A 108 11.31 11.62 10.60
N HIS A 109 10.13 11.34 11.13
CA HIS A 109 9.90 10.40 12.22
C HIS A 109 9.08 9.20 11.73
N ILE A 110 9.58 7.99 11.97
CA ILE A 110 8.87 6.74 11.71
C ILE A 110 8.61 5.95 13.00
N VAL A 111 7.43 5.34 13.11
CA VAL A 111 7.15 4.38 14.19
C VAL A 111 6.85 3.02 13.59
N PHE A 112 7.61 2.01 14.00
CA PHE A 112 7.40 0.61 13.63
C PHE A 112 6.48 -0.06 14.66
N LEU A 113 5.55 -0.90 14.20
CA LEU A 113 4.55 -1.57 15.02
C LEU A 113 4.57 -3.08 14.77
N GLY A 114 4.73 -3.89 15.82
CA GLY A 114 4.76 -5.35 15.70
C GLY A 114 3.98 -6.04 16.80
N CYS A 115 3.21 -7.07 16.43
CA CYS A 115 2.64 -8.00 17.40
C CYS A 115 3.60 -9.19 17.53
N ALA A 116 4.01 -9.53 18.75
CA ALA A 116 4.92 -10.62 19.04
C ALA A 116 4.24 -11.67 19.92
N ARG A 117 4.33 -12.94 19.54
CA ARG A 117 3.74 -14.05 20.29
C ARG A 117 4.40 -15.36 19.91
N GLN A 118 5.06 -16.03 20.87
CA GLN A 118 5.81 -17.26 20.63
C GLN A 118 6.81 -17.17 19.46
N CYS A 119 7.63 -16.11 19.43
CA CYS A 119 8.57 -15.85 18.34
C CYS A 119 9.99 -15.52 18.82
N VAL A 120 10.41 -16.06 19.98
CA VAL A 120 11.71 -15.72 20.61
C VAL A 120 12.90 -15.86 19.65
N ALA A 121 12.86 -16.85 18.75
CA ALA A 121 13.93 -17.11 17.78
C ALA A 121 13.98 -16.09 16.63
N GLN A 122 12.87 -15.38 16.38
CA GLN A 122 12.71 -14.43 15.27
C GLN A 122 12.68 -12.97 15.72
N VAL A 123 12.45 -12.70 17.02
CA VAL A 123 12.43 -11.35 17.59
C VAL A 123 13.71 -10.57 17.27
N ASP A 124 14.88 -11.18 17.44
CA ASP A 124 16.15 -10.50 17.20
C ASP A 124 16.35 -10.08 15.74
N PRO A 125 16.25 -11.00 14.75
CA PRO A 125 16.30 -10.63 13.35
C PRO A 125 15.31 -9.51 12.98
N SER A 126 14.07 -9.58 13.48
CA SER A 126 13.06 -8.54 13.23
C SER A 126 13.47 -7.19 13.82
N ILE A 127 13.95 -7.15 15.07
CA ILE A 127 14.41 -5.91 15.71
C ILE A 127 15.66 -5.35 15.01
N ASP A 128 16.61 -6.19 14.63
CA ASP A 128 17.83 -5.77 13.93
C ASP A 128 17.47 -5.11 12.59
N ARG A 129 16.56 -5.71 11.81
CA ARG A 129 16.05 -5.13 10.58
C ARG A 129 15.33 -3.81 10.83
N VAL A 130 14.48 -3.73 11.86
CA VAL A 130 13.80 -2.48 12.23
C VAL A 130 14.82 -1.39 12.59
N ALA A 131 15.88 -1.73 13.33
CA ALA A 131 16.92 -0.77 13.69
C ALA A 131 17.70 -0.27 12.46
N GLU A 132 18.05 -1.18 11.53
CA GLU A 132 18.70 -0.82 10.26
C GLU A 132 17.84 0.13 9.42
N LEU A 133 16.56 -0.18 9.24
CA LEU A 133 15.63 0.65 8.47
C LEU A 133 15.29 1.96 9.21
N GLY A 134 15.12 1.90 10.53
CA GLY A 134 14.83 3.04 11.37
C GLY A 134 15.97 4.07 11.37
N ALA A 135 17.23 3.62 11.28
CA ALA A 135 18.39 4.50 11.18
C ALA A 135 18.42 5.36 9.89
N LEU A 136 17.55 5.09 8.92
CA LEU A 136 17.36 5.97 7.75
C LEU A 136 16.65 7.27 8.12
N PHE A 137 15.97 7.32 9.26
CA PHE A 137 15.16 8.44 9.72
C PHE A 137 15.86 9.22 10.84
N GLY A 138 15.51 10.49 10.99
CA GLY A 138 16.05 11.33 12.07
C GLY A 138 15.56 10.88 13.45
N ARG A 139 14.38 10.25 13.49
CA ARG A 139 13.82 9.62 14.68
C ARG A 139 13.10 8.34 14.30
N TRP A 140 13.28 7.30 15.09
CA TRP A 140 12.48 6.08 14.98
C TRP A 140 12.17 5.48 16.35
N GLN A 141 11.09 4.70 16.42
CA GLN A 141 10.73 3.90 17.58
C GLN A 141 10.06 2.60 17.11
N LEU A 142 10.24 1.52 17.86
CA LEU A 142 9.49 0.27 17.69
C LEU A 142 8.52 0.11 18.86
N LEU A 143 7.23 -0.07 18.59
CA LEU A 143 6.23 -0.46 19.58
C LEU A 143 5.88 -1.94 19.36
N VAL A 144 6.07 -2.75 20.40
CA VAL A 144 5.77 -4.18 20.37
C VAL A 144 4.59 -4.45 21.29
N PHE A 145 3.58 -5.16 20.79
CA PHE A 145 2.53 -5.72 21.63
C PHE A 145 2.78 -7.21 21.79
N GLU A 146 2.85 -7.66 23.03
CA GLU A 146 3.05 -9.07 23.37
C GLU A 146 1.88 -9.58 24.21
N ASN A 147 1.45 -10.81 23.92
CA ASN A 147 0.48 -11.51 24.74
C ASN A 147 0.77 -13.01 24.85
N ASP A 148 0.74 -13.50 26.09
CA ASP A 148 0.68 -14.93 26.45
C ASP A 148 1.83 -15.79 25.89
N SER A 149 3.00 -15.21 25.66
CA SER A 149 4.21 -15.97 25.28
C SER A 149 4.76 -16.77 26.45
N THR A 150 5.32 -17.94 26.16
CA THR A 150 5.92 -18.86 27.16
C THR A 150 7.33 -19.31 26.77
N ASP A 151 7.86 -18.78 25.67
CA ASP A 151 9.13 -19.17 25.05
C ASP A 151 10.27 -18.19 25.34
N GLY A 152 10.03 -17.15 26.15
CA GLY A 152 11.01 -16.09 26.40
C GLY A 152 10.86 -14.85 25.49
N THR A 153 9.85 -14.79 24.62
CA THR A 153 9.61 -13.66 23.72
C THR A 153 9.62 -12.30 24.44
N PRO A 154 8.79 -12.04 25.49
CA PRO A 154 8.76 -10.74 26.13
C PRO A 154 10.07 -10.39 26.84
N GLU A 155 10.72 -11.36 27.47
CA GLU A 155 12.03 -11.18 28.11
C GLU A 155 13.07 -10.75 27.09
N ARG A 156 13.08 -11.37 25.90
CA ARG A 156 14.00 -11.00 24.84
C ARG A 156 13.72 -9.60 24.30
N VAL A 157 12.46 -9.25 24.05
CA VAL A 157 12.10 -7.88 23.61
C VAL A 157 12.50 -6.85 24.66
N ALA A 158 12.24 -7.11 25.95
CA ALA A 158 12.62 -6.22 27.04
C ALA A 158 14.14 -6.04 27.15
N GLN A 159 14.92 -7.10 26.93
CA GLN A 159 16.38 -7.02 26.88
C GLN A 159 16.86 -6.11 25.74
N ARG A 160 16.23 -6.19 24.56
CA ARG A 160 16.55 -5.33 23.41
C ARG A 160 16.14 -3.88 23.64
N ALA A 161 15.05 -3.65 24.37
CA ALA A 161 14.59 -2.31 24.74
C ALA A 161 15.56 -1.56 25.66
N ALA A 162 16.50 -2.24 26.32
CA ALA A 162 17.52 -1.59 27.15
C ALA A 162 18.53 -0.74 26.34
N SER A 163 18.68 -1.01 25.03
CA SER A 163 19.67 -0.34 24.18
C SER A 163 19.09 0.27 22.89
N LEU A 164 17.81 0.03 22.60
CA LEU A 164 17.13 0.51 21.40
C LEU A 164 15.83 1.23 21.77
N PRO A 165 15.32 2.16 20.93
CA PRO A 165 14.07 2.86 21.17
C PRO A 165 12.87 1.92 20.96
N ILE A 166 12.68 0.99 21.89
CA ILE A 166 11.62 -0.02 21.84
C ILE A 166 10.72 0.16 23.07
N GLU A 167 9.41 0.11 22.84
CA GLU A 167 8.41 0.07 23.91
C GLU A 167 7.64 -1.24 23.81
N LEU A 168 7.63 -1.99 24.92
CA LEU A 168 6.90 -3.24 25.03
C LEU A 168 5.58 -3.02 25.79
N LEU A 169 4.47 -3.30 25.14
CA LEU A 169 3.13 -3.32 25.72
C LEU A 169 2.72 -4.78 25.92
N GLN A 170 2.28 -5.13 27.12
CA GLN A 170 1.90 -6.51 27.43
C GLN A 170 0.44 -6.60 27.91
N GLN A 171 -0.23 -7.69 27.54
CA GLN A 171 -1.50 -8.06 28.14
C GLN A 171 -1.57 -9.59 28.39
N PRO A 172 -1.23 -10.05 29.60
CA PRO A 172 -1.41 -11.45 29.96
C PRO A 172 -2.88 -11.82 30.07
N GLY A 173 -3.21 -13.08 29.79
CA GLY A 173 -4.56 -13.64 29.81
C GLY A 173 -5.41 -13.29 28.59
N LEU A 174 -4.86 -12.64 27.56
CA LEU A 174 -5.64 -12.15 26.42
C LEU A 174 -6.19 -13.30 25.57
N ALA A 175 -5.42 -14.37 25.37
CA ALA A 175 -5.84 -15.57 24.65
C ALA A 175 -7.09 -16.23 25.28
N ALA A 176 -7.16 -16.24 26.61
CA ALA A 176 -8.29 -16.79 27.35
C ALA A 176 -9.51 -15.85 27.31
N ALA A 177 -9.29 -14.53 27.45
CA ALA A 177 -10.36 -13.54 27.45
C ALA A 177 -10.99 -13.33 26.07
N LEU A 178 -10.20 -13.49 24.99
CA LEU A 178 -10.62 -13.27 23.62
C LEU A 178 -10.13 -14.44 22.75
N PRO A 179 -10.86 -15.56 22.67
CA PRO A 179 -10.39 -16.79 22.03
C PRO A 179 -10.18 -16.69 20.51
N GLN A 180 -10.86 -15.78 19.82
CA GLN A 180 -10.71 -15.54 18.39
C GLN A 180 -9.40 -14.81 18.09
N ARG A 181 -8.56 -15.39 17.22
CA ARG A 181 -7.24 -14.88 16.86
C ARG A 181 -7.30 -13.51 16.23
N THR A 182 -8.18 -13.31 15.24
CA THR A 182 -8.26 -12.04 14.49
C THR A 182 -8.78 -10.90 15.36
N LEU A 183 -9.70 -11.18 16.30
CA LEU A 183 -10.15 -10.21 17.29
C LEU A 183 -9.02 -9.79 18.24
N ARG A 184 -8.18 -10.74 18.69
CA ARG A 184 -6.98 -10.40 19.49
C ARG A 184 -5.99 -9.55 18.71
N LEU A 185 -5.69 -9.93 17.46
CA LEU A 185 -4.81 -9.16 16.60
C LEU A 185 -5.36 -7.74 16.40
N ALA A 186 -6.66 -7.59 16.12
CA ALA A 186 -7.29 -6.28 15.98
C ALA A 186 -7.15 -5.44 17.26
N LEU A 187 -7.37 -6.03 18.44
CA LEU A 187 -7.19 -5.34 19.73
C LEU A 187 -5.74 -4.90 19.93
N ALA A 188 -4.79 -5.82 19.75
CA ALA A 188 -3.35 -5.54 19.87
C ALA A 188 -2.93 -4.41 18.91
N ARG A 189 -3.35 -4.50 17.65
CA ARG A 189 -3.01 -3.51 16.62
C ARG A 189 -3.62 -2.15 16.88
N ASN A 190 -4.87 -2.10 17.35
CA ASN A 190 -5.50 -0.83 17.71
C ASN A 190 -4.79 -0.14 18.89
N ARG A 191 -4.34 -0.89 19.90
CA ARG A 191 -3.58 -0.32 21.03
C ARG A 191 -2.24 0.26 20.59
N LEU A 192 -1.51 -0.49 19.76
CA LEU A 192 -0.27 0.00 19.17
C LEU A 192 -0.49 1.23 18.30
N LEU A 193 -1.55 1.23 17.48
CA LEU A 193 -1.92 2.37 16.63
C LEU A 193 -2.26 3.61 17.46
N ASP A 194 -3.03 3.46 18.54
CA ASP A 194 -3.35 4.58 19.44
C ASP A 194 -2.08 5.13 20.12
N ARG A 195 -1.17 4.24 20.56
CA ARG A 195 0.13 4.65 21.11
C ARG A 195 1.00 5.37 20.06
N ALA A 196 1.03 4.87 18.83
CA ALA A 196 1.77 5.45 17.71
C ALA A 196 1.26 6.84 17.35
N ARG A 197 -0.07 7.03 17.29
CA ARG A 197 -0.68 8.34 17.02
C ARG A 197 -0.28 9.40 18.04
N ALA A 198 -0.18 9.04 19.31
CA ALA A 198 0.27 9.96 20.37
C ALA A 198 1.71 10.44 20.16
N LEU A 199 2.54 9.70 19.41
CA LEU A 199 3.91 10.09 19.06
C LEU A 199 3.99 11.03 17.84
N GLN A 200 2.87 11.24 17.14
CA GLN A 200 2.75 12.10 15.96
C GLN A 200 3.87 11.88 14.91
N PRO A 201 4.11 10.64 14.45
CA PRO A 201 5.12 10.39 13.42
C PRO A 201 4.67 10.88 12.04
N ASP A 202 5.61 11.00 11.11
CA ASP A 202 5.29 11.17 9.69
C ASP A 202 4.82 9.84 9.08
N TYR A 203 5.46 8.74 9.48
CA TYR A 203 5.22 7.40 8.93
C TYR A 203 4.96 6.37 10.04
N ILE A 204 4.11 5.40 9.74
CA ILE A 204 3.89 4.20 10.54
C ILE A 204 4.20 2.99 9.68
N CYS A 205 4.98 2.04 10.20
CA CYS A 205 5.32 0.81 9.50
C CYS A 205 4.94 -0.41 10.33
N TRP A 206 3.96 -1.18 9.87
CA TRP A 206 3.59 -2.46 10.46
C TRP A 206 4.55 -3.54 10.01
N LEU A 207 4.93 -4.47 10.88
CA LEU A 207 5.66 -5.69 10.53
C LEU A 207 5.22 -6.87 11.39
N ASP A 208 5.36 -8.09 10.86
CA ASP A 208 5.27 -9.28 11.69
C ASP A 208 6.62 -9.59 12.36
N MET A 209 6.57 -9.94 13.64
CA MET A 209 7.74 -10.16 14.48
C MET A 209 8.27 -11.61 14.44
N ASP A 210 7.76 -12.42 13.53
CA ASP A 210 8.00 -13.87 13.41
C ASP A 210 8.80 -14.25 12.14
N GLY A 211 9.63 -13.34 11.62
CA GLY A 211 10.70 -13.68 10.67
C GLY A 211 10.49 -13.28 9.22
N LEU A 212 9.50 -12.45 8.90
CA LEU A 212 9.34 -11.83 7.57
C LEU A 212 10.46 -10.84 7.22
N ALA A 213 11.16 -10.39 8.26
CA ALA A 213 12.43 -9.70 8.20
C ALA A 213 13.61 -10.70 8.31
N GLY A 214 13.66 -11.68 7.41
CA GLY A 214 14.81 -12.60 7.32
C GLY A 214 16.13 -11.84 7.13
N PRO A 215 17.30 -12.48 7.32
CA PRO A 215 18.58 -11.79 7.19
C PRO A 215 18.71 -11.06 5.85
N GLY A 216 18.82 -9.72 5.90
CA GLY A 216 18.94 -8.87 4.72
C GLY A 216 17.63 -8.50 4.01
N GLN A 217 16.45 -8.92 4.49
CA GLN A 217 15.15 -8.63 3.88
C GLN A 217 14.22 -7.83 4.83
N PRO A 218 13.49 -6.81 4.34
CA PRO A 218 13.76 -6.14 3.07
C PRO A 218 15.18 -5.57 3.06
N SER A 219 15.78 -5.48 1.87
CA SER A 219 17.00 -4.69 1.73
C SER A 219 16.70 -3.20 1.96
N THR A 220 17.72 -2.42 2.32
CA THR A 220 17.59 -0.96 2.45
C THR A 220 17.06 -0.32 1.17
N GLU A 221 17.53 -0.77 0.00
CA GLU A 221 17.06 -0.28 -1.31
C GLU A 221 15.59 -0.66 -1.56
N SER A 222 15.20 -1.90 -1.23
CA SER A 222 13.81 -2.37 -1.30
C SER A 222 12.89 -1.47 -0.47
N PHE A 223 13.29 -1.16 0.77
CA PHE A 223 12.51 -0.26 1.63
C PHE A 223 12.51 1.20 1.13
N LEU A 224 13.64 1.70 0.63
CA LEU A 224 13.77 3.06 0.09
C LEU A 224 12.95 3.27 -1.18
N SER A 225 12.73 2.22 -1.99
CA SER A 225 11.91 2.29 -3.21
C SER A 225 10.51 2.88 -2.95
N ASN A 226 9.96 2.67 -1.75
CA ASN A 226 8.67 3.21 -1.36
C ASN A 226 8.63 4.75 -1.36
N PHE A 227 9.76 5.41 -1.08
CA PHE A 227 9.82 6.88 -0.99
C PHE A 227 10.12 7.55 -2.33
N GLN A 228 10.50 6.79 -3.36
CA GLN A 228 10.77 7.35 -4.69
C GLN A 228 9.53 8.01 -5.32
N PHE A 229 8.34 7.55 -4.91
CA PHE A 229 7.04 8.04 -5.36
C PHE A 229 6.15 8.49 -4.18
N GLU A 230 6.75 9.04 -3.12
CA GLU A 230 6.06 9.46 -1.88
C GLU A 230 4.74 10.22 -2.12
N PRO A 231 4.63 11.18 -3.06
CA PRO A 231 3.38 11.91 -3.29
C PRO A 231 2.20 11.05 -3.79
N CYS A 232 2.48 9.90 -4.39
CA CYS A 232 1.51 9.08 -5.12
C CYS A 232 0.63 8.23 -4.20
N TRP A 233 1.13 7.83 -3.03
CA TRP A 233 0.51 6.83 -2.17
C TRP A 233 0.17 7.37 -0.78
N ASP A 234 -0.69 6.63 -0.07
CA ASP A 234 -1.02 6.82 1.34
C ASP A 234 -0.65 5.59 2.19
N ALA A 235 -0.68 4.41 1.57
CA ALA A 235 -0.02 3.20 2.09
C ALA A 235 0.60 2.35 0.97
N VAL A 236 1.69 1.64 1.30
CA VAL A 236 2.41 0.75 0.40
C VAL A 236 2.70 -0.58 1.08
N PHE A 237 2.51 -1.65 0.32
CA PHE A 237 2.65 -3.03 0.76
C PHE A 237 3.72 -3.74 -0.07
N PRO A 238 4.46 -4.67 0.54
CA PRO A 238 5.49 -5.41 -0.15
C PRO A 238 4.91 -6.54 -0.98
N VAL A 239 5.74 -7.05 -1.90
CA VAL A 239 5.60 -8.38 -2.49
C VAL A 239 6.56 -9.35 -1.79
N ASN A 240 6.31 -10.65 -1.89
CA ASN A 240 7.22 -11.65 -1.33
C ASN A 240 8.32 -12.04 -2.31
N ALA A 241 9.47 -12.47 -1.79
CA ALA A 241 10.50 -13.15 -2.56
C ALA A 241 10.03 -14.57 -2.96
N GLY A 242 9.11 -14.64 -3.93
CA GLY A 242 8.41 -15.87 -4.32
C GLY A 242 6.89 -15.66 -4.38
N PRO A 243 6.11 -16.75 -4.26
CA PRO A 243 4.65 -16.69 -4.21
C PRO A 243 4.17 -15.75 -3.08
N TYR A 244 3.28 -14.83 -3.42
CA TYR A 244 2.67 -13.96 -2.42
C TYR A 244 1.77 -14.76 -1.48
N TYR A 245 2.03 -14.66 -0.17
CA TYR A 245 1.43 -15.58 0.81
C TYR A 245 0.17 -15.01 1.47
N ASP A 246 0.08 -13.68 1.65
CA ASP A 246 -0.99 -13.05 2.43
C ASP A 246 -2.24 -12.77 1.60
N ILE A 247 -2.80 -13.84 1.04
CA ILE A 247 -4.02 -13.78 0.24
C ILE A 247 -5.21 -13.36 1.10
N TRP A 248 -5.17 -13.57 2.42
CA TRP A 248 -6.30 -13.20 3.28
C TRP A 248 -6.47 -11.68 3.36
N ALA A 249 -5.37 -10.94 3.40
CA ALA A 249 -5.36 -9.49 3.38
C ALA A 249 -5.54 -8.89 1.98
N LEU A 250 -5.24 -9.62 0.90
CA LEU A 250 -5.30 -9.09 -0.46
C LEU A 250 -6.73 -8.81 -0.92
N ARG A 251 -7.01 -7.58 -1.37
CA ARG A 251 -8.22 -7.22 -2.11
C ARG A 251 -7.87 -6.37 -3.31
N HIS A 252 -8.36 -6.78 -4.48
CA HIS A 252 -8.24 -6.05 -5.73
C HIS A 252 -9.54 -6.19 -6.53
N PRO A 253 -10.12 -5.11 -7.08
CA PRO A 253 -11.46 -5.12 -7.69
C PRO A 253 -11.68 -6.16 -8.80
N VAL A 254 -10.60 -6.60 -9.46
CA VAL A 254 -10.67 -7.56 -10.59
C VAL A 254 -10.00 -8.89 -10.26
N LEU A 255 -9.00 -8.90 -9.37
CA LEU A 255 -8.14 -10.08 -9.17
C LEU A 255 -8.57 -10.85 -7.91
N CYS A 256 -9.01 -10.14 -6.88
CA CYS A 256 -9.41 -10.72 -5.60
C CYS A 256 -10.42 -9.78 -4.93
N ASP A 257 -11.65 -9.75 -5.44
CA ASP A 257 -12.76 -8.95 -4.87
C ASP A 257 -13.51 -9.69 -3.75
N TYR A 258 -12.99 -10.84 -3.31
CA TYR A 258 -13.63 -11.77 -2.38
C TYR A 258 -12.72 -12.17 -1.20
N ASP A 259 -13.31 -12.77 -0.17
CA ASP A 259 -12.58 -13.44 0.91
C ASP A 259 -12.37 -14.91 0.55
N PHE A 260 -11.13 -15.31 0.25
CA PHE A 260 -10.84 -16.69 -0.17
C PHE A 260 -11.20 -17.73 0.90
N MET A 261 -11.19 -17.37 2.19
CA MET A 261 -11.59 -18.27 3.27
C MET A 261 -13.10 -18.56 3.21
N GLN A 262 -13.89 -17.54 2.85
CA GLN A 262 -15.33 -17.69 2.63
C GLN A 262 -15.62 -18.44 1.34
N GLN A 263 -14.90 -18.11 0.25
CA GLN A 263 -15.03 -18.82 -1.02
C GLN A 263 -14.71 -20.31 -0.87
N GLY A 264 -13.65 -20.64 -0.13
CA GLY A 264 -13.30 -22.01 0.22
C GLY A 264 -14.39 -22.69 1.06
N ALA A 265 -15.02 -21.99 1.99
CA ALA A 265 -16.13 -22.56 2.78
C ALA A 265 -17.36 -22.87 1.90
N VAL A 266 -17.67 -22.05 0.89
CA VAL A 266 -18.74 -22.32 -0.08
C VAL A 266 -18.45 -23.58 -0.90
N MET A 267 -17.18 -23.82 -1.23
CA MET A 267 -16.73 -24.98 -2.01
C MET A 267 -16.49 -26.25 -1.17
N ASP A 268 -16.57 -26.17 0.16
CA ASP A 268 -16.21 -27.25 1.09
C ASP A 268 -16.98 -28.55 0.79
N ALA A 269 -18.30 -28.46 0.62
CA ALA A 269 -19.15 -29.62 0.35
C ALA A 269 -18.75 -30.40 -0.93
N ALA A 270 -18.07 -29.75 -1.89
CA ALA A 270 -17.65 -30.37 -3.14
C ALA A 270 -16.21 -30.89 -3.12
N LEU A 271 -15.29 -30.20 -2.42
CA LEU A 271 -13.84 -30.44 -2.53
C LEU A 271 -13.19 -30.86 -1.19
N GLY A 272 -13.88 -30.67 -0.07
CA GLY A 272 -13.29 -30.68 1.25
C GLY A 272 -12.46 -29.43 1.54
N LEU A 273 -12.57 -28.90 2.76
CA LEU A 273 -12.08 -27.59 3.15
C LEU A 273 -10.61 -27.29 2.81
N PRO A 274 -9.63 -28.21 2.99
CA PRO A 274 -8.24 -27.92 2.64
C PRO A 274 -8.05 -27.67 1.15
N LEU A 275 -8.64 -28.52 0.30
CA LEU A 275 -8.54 -28.39 -1.15
C LEU A 275 -9.35 -27.20 -1.66
N ALA A 276 -10.53 -26.96 -1.09
CA ALA A 276 -11.38 -25.82 -1.42
C ALA A 276 -10.66 -24.47 -1.17
N ARG A 277 -10.01 -24.32 -0.01
CA ARG A 277 -9.20 -23.12 0.30
C ARG A 277 -8.00 -22.97 -0.63
N HIS A 278 -7.33 -24.08 -0.95
CA HIS A 278 -6.23 -24.06 -1.92
C HIS A 278 -6.70 -23.54 -3.28
N PHE A 279 -7.80 -24.08 -3.82
CA PHE A 279 -8.38 -23.60 -5.09
C PHE A 279 -8.77 -22.11 -5.04
N ALA A 280 -9.34 -21.67 -3.92
CA ALA A 280 -9.75 -20.28 -3.74
C ALA A 280 -8.59 -19.28 -3.69
N ALA A 281 -7.35 -19.72 -3.42
CA ALA A 281 -6.20 -18.82 -3.22
C ALA A 281 -5.05 -19.02 -4.20
N SER A 282 -4.82 -20.23 -4.71
CA SER A 282 -3.55 -20.60 -5.37
C SER A 282 -3.25 -19.81 -6.65
N HIS A 283 -4.27 -19.39 -7.39
CA HIS A 283 -4.11 -18.55 -8.59
C HIS A 283 -3.60 -17.12 -8.27
N LEU A 284 -3.64 -16.70 -7.00
CA LEU A 284 -3.11 -15.42 -6.52
C LEU A 284 -1.73 -15.55 -5.89
N GLN A 285 -1.29 -16.79 -5.59
CA GLN A 285 0.03 -17.12 -5.05
C GLN A 285 1.07 -17.14 -6.18
N VAL A 286 1.22 -16.01 -6.87
CA VAL A 286 2.18 -15.80 -7.95
C VAL A 286 3.33 -14.92 -7.47
N ASP A 287 4.38 -14.83 -8.29
CA ASP A 287 5.50 -13.92 -8.05
C ASP A 287 5.17 -12.52 -8.59
N TRP A 288 4.74 -11.63 -7.70
CA TRP A 288 4.32 -10.27 -8.04
C TRP A 288 5.50 -9.31 -8.29
N ARG A 289 6.76 -9.76 -8.20
CA ARG A 289 7.93 -8.94 -8.56
C ARG A 289 7.98 -8.60 -10.05
N GLN A 290 7.23 -9.34 -10.87
CA GLN A 290 7.13 -9.14 -12.32
C GLN A 290 6.09 -8.10 -12.75
N LEU A 291 5.40 -7.45 -11.79
CA LEU A 291 4.50 -6.35 -12.12
C LEU A 291 5.26 -5.23 -12.86
N GLN A 292 4.67 -4.73 -13.95
CA GLN A 292 5.26 -3.66 -14.76
C GLN A 292 5.30 -2.30 -14.04
N GLY A 293 4.37 -2.08 -13.12
CA GLY A 293 4.27 -0.89 -12.29
C GLY A 293 3.62 -1.21 -10.95
N TRP A 294 3.46 -0.20 -10.11
CA TRP A 294 2.81 -0.37 -8.81
C TRP A 294 1.35 -0.77 -8.99
N LEU A 295 0.89 -1.80 -8.27
CA LEU A 295 -0.49 -2.27 -8.42
C LEU A 295 -1.38 -1.57 -7.39
N PRO A 296 -2.36 -0.74 -7.80
CA PRO A 296 -3.36 -0.21 -6.87
C PRO A 296 -4.17 -1.36 -6.27
N VAL A 297 -4.37 -1.37 -4.96
CA VAL A 297 -5.14 -2.40 -4.25
C VAL A 297 -6.15 -1.76 -3.31
N ASP A 298 -7.19 -2.51 -2.94
CA ASP A 298 -8.11 -2.09 -1.88
C ASP A 298 -7.64 -2.54 -0.50
N SER A 299 -6.88 -3.62 -0.44
CA SER A 299 -6.19 -4.09 0.76
C SER A 299 -5.03 -4.99 0.34
N ALA A 300 -3.93 -4.93 1.08
CA ALA A 300 -2.87 -5.93 1.00
C ALA A 300 -2.13 -5.93 2.33
N PHE A 301 -1.41 -7.01 2.60
CA PHE A 301 -0.38 -7.00 3.62
C PHE A 301 0.78 -7.83 3.06
N GLY A 302 1.27 -8.87 3.73
CA GLY A 302 2.46 -9.59 3.27
C GLY A 302 3.63 -9.44 4.22
N GLY A 303 3.36 -9.14 5.48
CA GLY A 303 4.34 -9.17 6.56
C GLY A 303 4.94 -7.83 6.92
N MET A 304 4.70 -6.83 6.08
CA MET A 304 5.01 -5.45 6.37
C MET A 304 4.01 -4.52 5.67
N GLY A 305 3.85 -3.29 6.17
CA GLY A 305 3.05 -2.27 5.50
C GLY A 305 3.48 -0.87 5.95
N LEU A 306 3.79 0.00 4.99
CA LEU A 306 4.22 1.36 5.24
C LEU A 306 3.06 2.33 4.98
N TYR A 307 2.83 3.24 5.91
CA TYR A 307 1.70 4.17 5.86
C TYR A 307 2.18 5.58 6.18
N LYS A 308 1.58 6.57 5.52
CA LYS A 308 1.63 7.95 6.02
C LYS A 308 0.77 8.02 7.27
N ALA A 309 1.30 8.52 8.38
CA ALA A 309 0.57 8.52 9.65
C ALA A 309 -0.76 9.28 9.55
N ALA A 310 -0.77 10.42 8.84
CA ALA A 310 -1.97 11.22 8.60
C ALA A 310 -3.05 10.50 7.76
N ALA A 311 -2.66 9.52 6.94
CA ALA A 311 -3.62 8.74 6.17
C ALA A 311 -4.45 7.79 7.05
N LEU A 312 -3.93 7.40 8.22
CA LEU A 312 -4.56 6.45 9.13
C LEU A 312 -5.65 7.07 10.01
N ASP A 313 -5.92 8.37 9.91
CA ASP A 313 -6.89 9.02 10.78
C ASP A 313 -8.29 8.37 10.70
N GLY A 314 -8.95 8.22 11.86
CA GLY A 314 -10.25 7.55 11.99
C GLY A 314 -10.27 6.03 11.81
N ALA A 315 -9.29 5.42 11.13
CA ALA A 315 -9.30 3.98 10.86
C ALA A 315 -9.01 3.11 12.09
N ARG A 316 -9.62 1.91 12.15
CA ARG A 316 -9.44 0.89 13.20
C ARG A 316 -9.49 -0.53 12.62
N TYR A 317 -8.70 -1.41 13.22
CA TYR A 317 -8.71 -2.84 12.91
C TYR A 317 -9.95 -3.51 13.50
N ASN A 318 -10.54 -4.45 12.74
CA ASN A 318 -11.63 -5.28 13.21
C ASN A 318 -11.47 -6.71 12.66
N GLY A 319 -11.29 -7.69 13.54
CA GLY A 319 -11.10 -9.09 13.15
C GLY A 319 -12.39 -9.89 13.01
N TRP A 320 -13.57 -9.28 13.12
CA TRP A 320 -14.84 -9.99 13.15
C TRP A 320 -15.89 -9.35 12.24
N ALA A 321 -16.50 -10.16 11.38
CA ALA A 321 -17.58 -9.75 10.50
C ALA A 321 -18.52 -10.93 10.29
N GLU A 322 -19.83 -10.65 10.19
CA GLU A 322 -20.84 -11.66 9.81
C GLU A 322 -20.79 -12.95 10.66
N GLY A 323 -20.49 -12.82 11.96
CA GLY A 323 -20.44 -13.96 12.88
C GLY A 323 -19.21 -14.86 12.74
N ARG A 324 -18.15 -14.42 12.04
CA ARG A 324 -16.91 -15.18 11.84
C ARG A 324 -15.66 -14.31 11.94
N GLU A 325 -14.52 -14.97 12.09
CA GLU A 325 -13.20 -14.32 11.94
C GLU A 325 -13.00 -13.85 10.49
N THR A 326 -12.44 -12.65 10.37
CA THR A 326 -11.99 -12.07 9.10
C THR A 326 -10.61 -11.45 9.29
N CYS A 327 -9.85 -11.29 8.20
CA CYS A 327 -8.56 -10.60 8.24
C CYS A 327 -8.77 -9.14 8.64
N GLU A 328 -8.22 -8.75 9.79
CA GLU A 328 -8.41 -7.44 10.39
C GLU A 328 -7.85 -6.26 9.56
N HIS A 329 -6.91 -6.53 8.65
CA HIS A 329 -6.40 -5.54 7.68
C HIS A 329 -7.47 -5.10 6.67
N VAL A 330 -8.36 -6.01 6.26
CA VAL A 330 -9.35 -5.74 5.21
C VAL A 330 -10.33 -4.62 5.61
N PRO A 331 -11.03 -4.68 6.76
CA PRO A 331 -11.91 -3.57 7.16
C PRO A 331 -11.13 -2.30 7.53
N PHE A 332 -9.88 -2.43 8.02
CA PHE A 332 -9.01 -1.28 8.26
C PHE A 332 -8.71 -0.53 6.96
N HIS A 333 -8.28 -1.23 5.92
CA HIS A 333 -8.02 -0.66 4.59
C HIS A 333 -9.30 -0.18 3.90
N ALA A 334 -10.42 -0.89 4.06
CA ALA A 334 -11.70 -0.41 3.54
C ALA A 334 -12.07 0.98 4.09
N ALA A 335 -11.80 1.26 5.37
CA ALA A 335 -11.98 2.58 5.95
C ALA A 335 -11.03 3.62 5.32
N LEU A 336 -9.78 3.26 5.03
CA LEU A 336 -8.83 4.14 4.32
C LEU A 336 -9.31 4.43 2.89
N ARG A 337 -9.76 3.41 2.15
CA ARG A 337 -10.29 3.56 0.79
C ARG A 337 -11.53 4.44 0.77
N ALA A 338 -12.44 4.26 1.73
CA ALA A 338 -13.61 5.12 1.91
C ALA A 338 -13.24 6.60 2.19
N ALA A 339 -12.11 6.84 2.84
CA ALA A 339 -11.53 8.17 3.05
C ALA A 339 -10.69 8.69 1.85
N GLY A 340 -10.73 8.00 0.70
CA GLY A 340 -10.02 8.40 -0.52
C GLY A 340 -8.51 8.13 -0.50
N ARG A 341 -8.02 7.28 0.40
CA ARG A 341 -6.58 6.93 0.48
C ARG A 341 -6.18 5.97 -0.63
N ARG A 342 -4.95 6.12 -1.11
CA ARG A 342 -4.37 5.32 -2.20
C ARG A 342 -3.41 4.27 -1.65
N LEU A 343 -3.73 3.02 -1.93
CA LEU A 343 -3.03 1.84 -1.43
C LEU A 343 -2.40 1.12 -2.63
N TYR A 344 -1.13 0.73 -2.51
CA TYR A 344 -0.41 0.05 -3.60
C TYR A 344 0.42 -1.13 -3.10
N LEU A 345 0.54 -2.16 -3.95
CA LEU A 345 1.67 -3.08 -3.91
C LEU A 345 2.81 -2.49 -4.73
N ASN A 346 4.00 -2.43 -4.12
CA ASN A 346 5.23 -2.01 -4.79
C ASN A 346 6.07 -3.26 -5.13
N PRO A 347 6.29 -3.59 -6.41
CA PRO A 347 7.04 -4.79 -6.80
C PRO A 347 8.53 -4.74 -6.43
N GLN A 348 9.08 -3.56 -6.14
CA GLN A 348 10.45 -3.38 -5.66
C GLN A 348 10.55 -3.46 -4.14
N PHE A 349 9.41 -3.34 -3.43
CA PHE A 349 9.35 -3.52 -2.00
C PHE A 349 9.21 -5.01 -1.69
N VAL A 350 10.33 -5.70 -1.62
CA VAL A 350 10.40 -7.16 -1.42
C VAL A 350 10.70 -7.50 0.02
N VAL A 351 9.92 -8.42 0.60
CA VAL A 351 10.18 -9.05 1.91
C VAL A 351 10.35 -10.56 1.77
N ALA A 352 10.84 -11.23 2.82
CA ALA A 352 11.01 -12.67 2.78
C ALA A 352 9.67 -13.38 2.54
N SER A 353 9.70 -14.52 1.85
CA SER A 353 8.55 -15.42 1.80
C SER A 353 8.54 -16.27 3.06
N HIS A 354 7.35 -16.58 3.59
CA HIS A 354 7.20 -17.77 4.40
C HIS A 354 7.38 -18.99 3.49
N GLY A 355 8.30 -19.88 3.89
CA GLY A 355 8.52 -21.18 3.25
C GLY A 355 7.56 -22.23 3.76
#